data_AF-C6IVJ9-F1
#
_entry.id   AF-C6IVJ9-F1
#
_cell.length_a   1.000
_cell.length_b   1.000
_cell.length_c   1.000
_cell.angle_alpha   90.00
_cell.angle_beta   90.00
_cell.angle_gamma   90.00
#
_symmetry.space_group_name_H-M   'P 1'
#
loop_
_entity.id
_entity.type
_entity.pdbx_description
1 polymer ?
#
loop_
_entity_poly.entity_id
_entity_poly.type
_entity_poly.pdbx_seq_one_letter_code
_entity_poly.pdbx_strand_id
1 'polypeptide(L)'
;MAAPSVAGIGDISNDGGVELKYFTKAMYEQMQIRGYLVYPESEQELEADKAWYVEQGRDYDKEAKEMYKWFIQPLMLKHFPSSIHPQVLDGSFMKTRWPSPELAAWIREWKGNWDAEWKRRCDEYRDRYEQIMQNLPADARQLWENVRFHDARIQVFTPRDDGSVEIVLDEVGKEQFTRLIFQNVKSLRVEKPELLQGSMCLYEEIDWTEPHWFEFRLLLEAPREMHELSLVAGGVNIE
;
A
#
# COMPACT_ATOMS: atom_id res chain seq x y z
N MET A 1 36.16 17.33 -11.63
CA MET A 1 34.78 17.80 -11.78
C MET A 1 34.00 17.22 -10.61
N ALA A 2 33.72 18.05 -9.61
CA ALA A 2 33.09 17.66 -8.37
C ALA A 2 31.59 17.99 -8.43
N ALA A 3 30.76 17.08 -7.93
CA ALA A 3 29.33 17.29 -7.78
C ALA A 3 29.06 18.43 -6.78
N PRO A 4 28.04 19.29 -7.00
CA PRO A 4 27.69 20.32 -6.04
C PRO A 4 26.99 19.68 -4.83
N SER A 5 27.47 20.02 -3.63
CA SER A 5 26.86 19.64 -2.36
C SER A 5 25.58 20.43 -2.12
N VAL A 6 24.47 19.74 -1.85
CA VAL A 6 23.26 20.38 -1.32
C VAL A 6 23.46 20.59 0.17
N ALA A 7 23.58 21.86 0.57
CA ALA A 7 23.68 22.28 1.94
C ALA A 7 22.27 22.43 2.56
N GLY A 8 22.08 21.82 3.72
CA GLY A 8 21.25 22.33 4.82
C GLY A 8 19.75 22.46 4.60
N ILE A 9 19.00 21.40 4.89
CA ILE A 9 17.64 21.53 5.42
C ILE A 9 17.72 21.06 6.86
N GLY A 10 17.55 22.03 7.77
CA GLY A 10 17.63 21.80 9.21
C GLY A 10 16.49 20.89 9.67
N ASP A 11 16.82 19.99 10.58
CA ASP A 11 15.87 19.33 11.46
C ASP A 11 15.04 20.39 12.19
N ILE A 12 13.77 20.50 11.83
CA ILE A 12 12.78 21.23 12.62
C ILE A 12 11.96 20.21 13.39
N SER A 13 12.31 20.14 14.67
CA SER A 13 11.53 19.80 15.87
C SER A 13 10.27 18.95 15.72
N ASN A 14 10.39 17.81 16.37
CA ASN A 14 9.37 16.96 16.98
C ASN A 14 8.43 17.78 17.90
N ASP A 15 7.34 18.34 17.36
CA ASP A 15 6.14 18.67 18.14
C ASP A 15 5.20 17.47 18.10
N GLY A 16 4.86 16.94 19.27
CA GLY A 16 4.15 15.67 19.48
C GLY A 16 2.70 15.62 18.99
N GLY A 17 2.44 15.90 17.72
CA GLY A 17 1.33 15.33 16.99
C GLY A 17 1.68 13.89 16.64
N VAL A 18 0.95 12.92 17.17
CA VAL A 18 1.06 11.53 16.67
C VAL A 18 0.78 11.60 15.18
N GLU A 19 1.78 11.32 14.35
CA GLU A 19 1.60 11.12 12.92
C GLU A 19 0.70 9.90 12.77
N LEU A 20 -0.61 10.13 12.71
CA LEU A 20 -1.60 9.08 12.58
C LEU A 20 -1.50 8.57 11.15
N LYS A 21 -0.75 7.49 11.01
CA LYS A 21 -0.59 6.73 9.78
C LYS A 21 -1.42 5.46 9.90
N TYR A 22 -2.52 5.42 9.18
CA TYR A 22 -3.51 4.36 9.22
C TYR A 22 -3.06 3.16 8.39
N PHE A 23 -2.52 3.42 7.18
CA PHE A 23 -2.07 2.37 6.26
C PHE A 23 -0.55 2.32 6.19
N THR A 24 0.03 1.20 6.65
CA THR A 24 1.49 1.02 6.71
C THR A 24 1.97 -0.08 5.79
N LYS A 25 3.26 -0.03 5.41
CA LYS A 25 3.95 -1.12 4.71
C LYS A 25 3.74 -2.48 5.39
N ALA A 26 3.86 -2.51 6.72
CA ALA A 26 3.68 -3.74 7.50
C ALA A 26 2.25 -4.30 7.37
N MET A 27 1.24 -3.43 7.39
CA MET A 27 -0.15 -3.85 7.20
C MET A 27 -0.41 -4.36 5.78
N TYR A 28 0.16 -3.72 4.76
CA TYR A 28 0.06 -4.20 3.38
C TYR A 28 0.76 -5.56 3.21
N GLU A 29 1.96 -5.75 3.76
CA GLU A 29 2.64 -7.06 3.76
C GLU A 29 1.79 -8.16 4.43
N GLN A 30 1.17 -7.85 5.57
CA GLN A 30 0.25 -8.77 6.24
C GLN A 30 -1.00 -9.02 5.40
N MET A 31 -1.50 -8.03 4.66
CA MET A 31 -2.61 -8.21 3.71
C MET A 31 -2.25 -9.21 2.61
N GLN A 32 -1.01 -9.18 2.10
CA GLN A 32 -0.54 -10.17 1.11
C GLN A 32 -0.54 -11.58 1.69
N ILE A 33 -0.09 -11.74 2.94
CA ILE A 33 -0.18 -13.03 3.66
C ILE A 33 -1.64 -13.46 3.81
N ARG A 34 -2.52 -12.55 4.25
CA ARG A 34 -3.95 -12.80 4.45
C ARG A 34 -4.66 -13.19 3.15
N GLY A 35 -4.32 -12.54 2.03
CA GLY A 35 -4.81 -12.87 0.69
C GLY A 35 -4.27 -14.20 0.17
N TYR A 36 -3.05 -14.58 0.54
CA TYR A 36 -2.51 -15.89 0.23
C TYR A 36 -3.22 -17.02 1.00
N LEU A 37 -3.60 -16.78 2.26
CA LEU A 37 -4.28 -17.75 3.13
C LEU A 37 -5.79 -17.89 2.81
N VAL A 38 -6.13 -17.91 1.53
CA VAL A 38 -7.43 -18.31 1.00
C VAL A 38 -7.25 -19.72 0.46
N TYR A 39 -7.68 -20.69 1.26
CA TYR A 39 -7.72 -22.10 0.87
C TYR A 39 -9.04 -22.37 0.15
N PRO A 40 -9.07 -23.36 -0.77
CA PRO A 40 -10.32 -23.93 -1.26
C PRO A 40 -11.23 -24.34 -0.09
N GLU A 41 -12.52 -24.53 -0.31
CA GLU A 41 -13.45 -24.97 0.75
C GLU A 41 -13.43 -26.50 0.93
N SER A 42 -12.85 -27.23 -0.02
CA SER A 42 -12.68 -28.68 0.04
C SER A 42 -11.49 -29.19 -0.79
N GLU A 43 -11.09 -30.45 -0.55
CA GLU A 43 -10.12 -31.14 -1.42
C GLU A 43 -10.61 -31.25 -2.87
N GLN A 44 -11.93 -31.37 -3.09
CA GLN A 44 -12.51 -31.46 -4.43
C GLN A 44 -12.31 -30.16 -5.21
N GLU A 45 -12.47 -29.01 -4.56
CA GLU A 45 -12.20 -27.70 -5.17
C GLU A 45 -10.71 -27.52 -5.48
N LEU A 46 -9.83 -27.96 -4.58
CA LEU A 46 -8.38 -27.91 -4.84
C LEU A 46 -8.00 -28.71 -6.09
N GLU A 47 -8.57 -29.90 -6.27
CA GLU A 47 -8.31 -30.72 -7.45
C GLU A 47 -8.94 -30.12 -8.73
N ALA A 48 -10.09 -29.46 -8.62
CA ALA A 48 -10.69 -28.71 -9.72
C ALA A 48 -9.82 -27.53 -10.15
N ASP A 49 -9.28 -26.77 -9.20
CA ASP A 49 -8.33 -25.68 -9.47
C ASP A 49 -7.09 -26.20 -10.19
N LYS A 50 -6.49 -27.30 -9.71
CA LYS A 50 -5.34 -27.94 -10.36
C LYS A 50 -5.65 -28.35 -11.79
N ALA A 51 -6.81 -28.98 -12.03
CA ALA A 51 -7.24 -29.39 -13.36
C ALA A 51 -7.38 -28.19 -14.30
N TRP A 52 -7.99 -27.09 -13.83
CA TRP A 52 -8.11 -25.86 -14.61
C TRP A 52 -6.74 -25.27 -14.99
N TYR A 53 -5.76 -25.27 -14.09
CA TYR A 53 -4.39 -24.83 -14.42
C TYR A 53 -3.77 -25.67 -15.53
N VAL A 54 -3.92 -27.00 -15.46
CA VAL A 54 -3.42 -27.91 -16.49
C VAL A 54 -4.07 -27.64 -17.85
N GLU A 55 -5.37 -27.37 -17.90
CA GLU A 55 -6.09 -26.98 -19.13
C GLU A 55 -5.55 -25.68 -19.74
N GLN A 56 -5.07 -24.75 -18.91
CA GLN A 56 -4.41 -23.51 -19.35
C GLN A 56 -2.92 -23.70 -19.69
N GLY A 57 -2.39 -24.94 -19.67
CA GLY A 57 -0.97 -25.23 -19.91
C GLY A 57 -0.04 -24.75 -18.79
N ARG A 58 -0.56 -24.62 -17.57
CA ARG A 58 0.16 -24.12 -16.38
C ARG A 58 0.39 -25.24 -15.36
N ASP A 59 1.39 -25.05 -14.51
CA ASP A 59 1.75 -25.99 -13.44
C ASP A 59 1.40 -25.35 -12.09
N TYR A 60 0.24 -25.74 -11.54
CA TYR A 60 -0.27 -25.22 -10.27
C TYR A 60 0.73 -25.39 -9.12
N ASP A 61 1.31 -26.58 -8.98
CA ASP A 61 2.19 -26.89 -7.86
C ASP A 61 3.51 -26.12 -7.94
N LYS A 62 4.06 -26.01 -9.14
CA LYS A 62 5.28 -25.22 -9.38
C LYS A 62 5.03 -23.74 -9.10
N GLU A 63 3.97 -23.16 -9.65
CA GLU A 63 3.65 -21.74 -9.46
C GLU A 63 3.34 -21.43 -7.98
N ALA A 64 2.55 -22.27 -7.31
CA ALA A 64 2.25 -22.12 -5.90
C ALA A 64 3.51 -22.23 -5.03
N LYS A 65 4.45 -23.12 -5.39
CA LYS A 65 5.74 -23.24 -4.71
C LYS A 65 6.64 -22.04 -4.92
N GLU A 66 6.71 -21.50 -6.13
CA GLU A 66 7.50 -20.31 -6.43
C GLU A 66 6.93 -19.07 -5.72
N MET A 67 5.61 -18.86 -5.79
CA MET A 67 4.92 -17.80 -5.05
C MET A 67 5.16 -17.93 -3.54
N TYR A 68 5.01 -19.14 -2.99
CA TYR A 68 5.24 -19.36 -1.56
C TYR A 68 6.69 -19.05 -1.18
N LYS A 69 7.66 -19.66 -1.86
CA LYS A 69 9.07 -19.56 -1.49
C LYS A 69 9.63 -18.15 -1.65
N TRP A 70 9.30 -17.47 -2.74
CA TRP A 70 9.94 -16.20 -3.09
C TRP A 70 9.20 -14.97 -2.60
N PHE A 71 7.89 -15.07 -2.35
CA PHE A 71 7.07 -13.93 -1.97
C PHE A 71 6.48 -14.08 -0.57
N ILE A 72 5.76 -15.16 -0.30
CA ILE A 72 4.94 -15.27 0.93
C ILE A 72 5.73 -15.73 2.15
N GLN A 73 6.61 -16.73 1.99
CA GLN A 73 7.40 -17.29 3.09
C GLN A 73 8.24 -16.22 3.81
N PRO A 74 8.97 -15.31 3.10
CA PRO A 74 9.68 -14.21 3.76
C PRO A 74 8.76 -13.30 4.58
N LEU A 75 7.56 -13.00 4.07
CA LEU A 75 6.59 -12.16 4.78
C LEU A 75 6.04 -12.87 6.01
N MET A 76 5.73 -14.16 5.93
CA MET A 76 5.31 -14.97 7.08
C MET A 76 6.40 -15.02 8.15
N LEU A 77 7.66 -15.24 7.78
CA LEU A 77 8.77 -15.26 8.74
C LEU A 77 8.98 -13.90 9.43
N LYS A 78 8.69 -12.80 8.72
CA LYS A 78 8.76 -11.43 9.25
C LYS A 78 7.62 -11.12 10.22
N HIS A 79 6.39 -11.52 9.89
CA HIS A 79 5.18 -11.05 10.58
C HIS A 79 4.55 -12.05 11.54
N PHE A 80 4.79 -13.35 11.35
CA PHE A 80 4.25 -14.37 12.24
C PHE A 80 5.13 -14.57 13.48
N PRO A 81 4.54 -14.97 14.61
CA PRO A 81 5.29 -15.31 15.81
C PRO A 81 6.26 -16.47 15.54
N SER A 82 7.44 -16.45 16.17
CA SER A 82 8.47 -17.47 15.97
C SER A 82 8.01 -18.90 16.28
N SER A 83 6.96 -19.07 17.09
CA SER A 83 6.36 -20.37 17.40
C SER A 83 5.78 -21.10 16.19
N ILE A 84 5.41 -20.39 15.12
CA ILE A 84 4.83 -20.98 13.90
C ILE A 84 5.84 -21.06 12.74
N HIS A 85 7.07 -20.55 12.94
CA HIS A 85 8.11 -20.56 11.91
C HIS A 85 8.48 -21.96 11.40
N PRO A 86 8.52 -23.03 12.22
CA PRO A 86 8.76 -24.38 11.71
C PRO A 86 7.78 -24.78 10.59
N GLN A 87 6.48 -24.51 10.78
CA GLN A 87 5.41 -24.77 9.81
C GLN A 87 5.50 -23.86 8.57
N VAL A 88 6.05 -22.66 8.72
CA VAL A 88 6.36 -21.77 7.59
C VAL A 88 7.53 -22.33 6.75
N LEU A 89 8.55 -22.88 7.40
CA LEU A 89 9.74 -23.39 6.73
C LEU A 89 9.51 -24.75 6.06
N ASP A 90 8.71 -25.62 6.65
CA ASP A 90 8.38 -26.95 6.10
C ASP A 90 7.33 -26.92 4.97
N GLY A 91 6.70 -25.76 4.74
CA GLY A 91 5.71 -25.56 3.68
C GLY A 91 4.28 -25.96 4.05
N SER A 92 3.97 -26.14 5.35
CA SER A 92 2.62 -26.48 5.81
C SER A 92 1.55 -25.45 5.43
N PHE A 93 1.94 -24.19 5.21
CA PHE A 93 1.02 -23.14 4.74
C PHE A 93 0.78 -23.14 3.23
N MET A 94 1.47 -23.97 2.43
CA MET A 94 1.29 -23.97 0.97
C MET A 94 -0.13 -24.36 0.57
N LYS A 95 -0.71 -23.61 -0.36
CA LYS A 95 -2.07 -23.87 -0.91
C LYS A 95 -2.22 -25.19 -1.66
N THR A 96 -1.12 -25.85 -2.02
CA THR A 96 -1.14 -27.16 -2.68
C THR A 96 -1.56 -28.30 -1.77
N ARG A 97 -1.72 -28.02 -0.46
CA ARG A 97 -2.09 -29.00 0.56
C ARG A 97 -3.14 -28.39 1.49
N TRP A 98 -4.02 -29.25 1.98
CA TRP A 98 -4.95 -28.86 3.03
C TRP A 98 -4.21 -28.71 4.38
N PRO A 99 -4.44 -27.63 5.14
CA PRO A 99 -3.81 -27.46 6.45
C PRO A 99 -4.35 -28.47 7.46
N SER A 100 -3.53 -28.84 8.46
CA SER A 100 -4.01 -29.64 9.60
C SER A 100 -5.11 -28.90 10.37
N PRO A 101 -5.99 -29.59 11.12
CA PRO A 101 -7.04 -28.92 11.90
C PRO A 101 -6.52 -27.83 12.86
N GLU A 102 -5.37 -28.08 13.49
CA GLU A 102 -4.69 -27.14 14.38
C GLU A 102 -4.19 -25.91 13.62
N LEU A 103 -3.53 -26.12 12.48
CA LEU A 103 -3.03 -25.03 11.63
C LEU A 103 -4.19 -24.22 11.04
N ALA A 104 -5.27 -24.89 10.62
CA ALA A 104 -6.48 -24.25 10.10
C ALA A 104 -7.16 -23.38 11.17
N ALA A 105 -7.20 -23.84 12.44
CA ALA A 105 -7.71 -23.04 13.55
C ALA A 105 -6.84 -21.80 13.80
N TRP A 106 -5.52 -21.97 13.81
CA TRP A 106 -4.58 -20.86 13.95
C TRP A 106 -4.71 -19.84 12.81
N ILE A 107 -4.81 -20.29 11.55
CA ILE A 107 -5.01 -19.42 10.39
C ILE A 107 -6.31 -18.61 10.53
N ARG A 108 -7.41 -19.25 10.95
CA ARG A 108 -8.70 -18.56 11.15
C ARG A 108 -8.60 -17.47 12.23
N GLU A 109 -7.97 -17.79 13.36
CA GLU A 109 -7.77 -16.82 14.44
C GLU A 109 -6.91 -15.65 13.99
N TRP A 110 -5.77 -15.92 13.34
CA TRP A 110 -4.88 -14.89 12.83
C TRP A 110 -5.57 -13.97 11.81
N LYS A 111 -6.31 -14.56 10.85
CA LYS A 111 -7.10 -13.79 9.88
C LYS A 111 -8.18 -12.95 10.55
N GLY A 112 -8.88 -13.51 11.54
CA GLY A 112 -9.92 -12.78 12.28
C GLY A 112 -9.36 -11.57 13.02
N ASN A 113 -8.21 -11.73 13.67
CA ASN A 113 -7.52 -10.63 14.36
C ASN A 113 -7.05 -9.55 13.36
N TRP A 114 -6.48 -9.96 12.22
CA TRP A 114 -6.06 -9.03 11.17
C TRP A 114 -7.25 -8.30 10.54
N ASP A 115 -8.35 -9.00 10.20
CA ASP A 115 -9.55 -8.41 9.61
C ASP A 115 -10.19 -7.39 10.58
N ALA A 116 -10.16 -7.65 11.90
CA ALA A 116 -10.64 -6.74 12.92
C ALA A 116 -9.77 -5.46 13.02
N GLU A 117 -8.44 -5.61 13.02
CA GLU A 117 -7.52 -4.47 13.03
C GLU A 117 -7.61 -3.65 11.73
N TRP A 118 -7.69 -4.31 10.58
CA TRP A 118 -7.89 -3.66 9.29
C TRP A 118 -9.17 -2.82 9.29
N LYS A 119 -10.28 -3.42 9.71
CA LYS A 119 -11.56 -2.72 9.83
C LYS A 119 -11.46 -1.52 10.78
N ARG A 120 -10.85 -1.68 11.95
CA ARG A 120 -10.67 -0.60 12.92
C ARG A 120 -9.92 0.58 12.29
N ARG A 121 -8.83 0.33 11.56
CA ARG A 121 -8.04 1.37 10.89
C ARG A 121 -8.80 2.08 9.78
N CYS A 122 -9.53 1.34 8.95
CA CYS A 122 -10.39 1.93 7.93
C CYS A 122 -11.47 2.83 8.56
N ASP A 123 -12.07 2.38 9.66
CA ASP A 123 -13.08 3.16 10.37
C ASP A 123 -12.45 4.42 11.00
N GLU A 124 -11.30 4.31 11.67
CA GLU A 124 -10.60 5.46 12.25
C GLU A 124 -10.17 6.49 11.20
N TYR A 125 -9.66 6.04 10.06
CA TYR A 125 -9.27 6.94 8.97
C TYR A 125 -10.49 7.67 8.39
N ARG A 126 -11.58 6.94 8.16
CA ARG A 126 -12.84 7.55 7.67
C ARG A 126 -13.39 8.57 8.67
N ASP A 127 -13.45 8.21 9.95
CA ASP A 127 -13.94 9.09 11.01
C ASP A 127 -13.05 10.34 11.13
N ARG A 128 -11.72 10.18 10.99
CA ARG A 128 -10.79 11.31 10.94
C ARG A 128 -11.08 12.21 9.75
N TYR A 129 -11.23 11.65 8.55
CA TYR A 129 -11.52 12.40 7.34
C TYR A 129 -12.81 13.22 7.48
N GLU A 130 -13.88 12.60 7.99
CA GLU A 130 -15.17 13.28 8.22
C GLU A 130 -15.04 14.48 9.18
N GLN A 131 -14.22 14.35 10.22
CA GLN A 131 -13.96 15.44 11.19
C GLN A 131 -13.20 16.63 10.57
N ILE A 132 -12.29 16.37 9.62
CA ILE A 132 -11.46 17.42 9.01
C ILE A 132 -12.01 17.99 7.72
N MET A 133 -12.96 17.30 7.07
CA MET A 133 -13.39 17.62 5.71
C MET A 133 -13.79 19.10 5.53
N GLN A 134 -14.43 19.70 6.53
CA GLN A 134 -14.84 21.11 6.49
C GLN A 134 -13.66 22.10 6.59
N ASN A 135 -12.54 21.66 7.17
CA ASN A 135 -11.31 22.46 7.32
C ASN A 135 -10.34 22.28 6.15
N LEU A 136 -10.50 21.22 5.35
CA LEU A 136 -9.69 21.00 4.16
C LEU A 136 -9.96 22.08 3.09
N PRO A 137 -8.93 22.49 2.33
CA PRO A 137 -9.11 23.25 1.10
C PRO A 137 -10.12 22.57 0.15
N ALA A 138 -10.90 23.37 -0.57
CA ALA A 138 -12.02 22.85 -1.36
C ALA A 138 -11.58 21.92 -2.50
N ASP A 139 -10.41 22.20 -3.05
CA ASP A 139 -9.71 21.43 -4.05
C ASP A 139 -9.08 20.15 -3.48
N ALA A 140 -8.55 20.18 -2.26
CA ALA A 140 -8.06 18.98 -1.57
C ALA A 140 -9.17 17.94 -1.33
N ARG A 141 -10.41 18.37 -1.07
CA ARG A 141 -11.57 17.46 -0.98
C ARG A 141 -11.84 16.72 -2.29
N GLN A 142 -11.58 17.36 -3.43
CA GLN A 142 -11.84 16.75 -4.74
C GLN A 142 -10.93 15.54 -5.01
N LEU A 143 -9.77 15.44 -4.35
CA LEU A 143 -8.90 14.26 -4.47
C LEU A 143 -9.64 12.99 -4.05
N TRP A 144 -10.33 13.04 -2.91
CA TRP A 144 -11.10 11.91 -2.38
C TRP A 144 -12.30 11.57 -3.27
N GLU A 145 -12.94 12.58 -3.85
CA GLU A 145 -14.18 12.42 -4.61
C GLU A 145 -13.95 11.97 -6.05
N ASN A 146 -12.86 12.41 -6.69
CA ASN A 146 -12.70 12.33 -8.15
C ASN A 146 -11.51 11.49 -8.63
N VAL A 147 -10.60 11.11 -7.73
CA VAL A 147 -9.38 10.38 -8.08
C VAL A 147 -9.38 9.00 -7.42
N ARG A 148 -9.15 7.96 -8.22
CA ARG A 148 -8.98 6.60 -7.73
C ARG A 148 -7.50 6.28 -7.64
N PHE A 149 -6.95 6.36 -6.45
CA PHE A 149 -5.53 6.07 -6.23
C PHE A 149 -5.24 4.58 -6.22
N HIS A 150 -6.10 3.76 -5.62
CA HIS A 150 -5.85 2.30 -5.54
C HIS A 150 -5.64 1.70 -6.94
N ASP A 151 -4.51 1.00 -7.10
CA ASP A 151 -4.00 0.40 -8.34
C ASP A 151 -3.59 1.39 -9.46
N ALA A 152 -3.75 2.70 -9.26
CA ALA A 152 -3.26 3.69 -10.23
C ALA A 152 -1.73 3.69 -10.30
N ARG A 153 -1.16 3.98 -11.46
CA ARG A 153 0.30 4.07 -11.63
C ARG A 153 0.76 5.51 -11.80
N ILE A 154 1.84 5.87 -11.12
CA ILE A 154 2.50 7.17 -11.32
C ILE A 154 3.26 7.13 -12.66
N GLN A 155 2.77 7.87 -13.65
CA GLN A 155 3.42 8.02 -14.96
C GLN A 155 4.46 9.12 -14.97
N VAL A 156 4.19 10.21 -14.25
CA VAL A 156 5.08 11.36 -14.14
C VAL A 156 5.08 11.84 -12.70
N PHE A 157 6.26 12.19 -12.20
CA PHE A 157 6.45 12.92 -10.97
C PHE A 157 7.46 14.04 -11.22
N THR A 158 7.06 15.29 -11.03
CA THR A 158 7.93 16.43 -11.36
C THR A 158 7.72 17.60 -10.39
N PRO A 159 8.66 17.81 -9.44
CA PRO A 159 8.78 19.08 -8.75
C PRO A 159 9.17 20.18 -9.74
N ARG A 160 8.55 21.35 -9.64
CA ARG A 160 8.75 22.48 -10.54
C ARG A 160 9.41 23.67 -9.86
N ASP A 161 10.05 24.52 -10.64
CA ASP A 161 10.78 25.70 -10.17
C ASP A 161 9.87 26.75 -9.48
N ASP A 162 8.57 26.72 -9.76
CA ASP A 162 7.57 27.59 -9.14
C ASP A 162 7.08 27.09 -7.77
N GLY A 163 7.66 26.00 -7.25
CA GLY A 163 7.27 25.39 -5.98
C GLY A 163 6.02 24.53 -6.05
N SER A 164 5.52 24.21 -7.25
CA SER A 164 4.48 23.20 -7.45
C SER A 164 5.06 21.79 -7.67
N VAL A 165 4.24 20.77 -7.44
CA VAL A 165 4.59 19.37 -7.74
C VAL A 165 3.51 18.77 -8.63
N GLU A 166 3.94 18.22 -9.76
CA GLU A 166 3.08 17.50 -10.69
C GLU A 166 3.16 15.99 -10.45
N ILE A 167 1.99 15.35 -10.39
CA ILE A 167 1.84 13.89 -10.41
C ILE A 167 0.85 13.54 -11.51
N VAL A 168 1.26 12.72 -12.47
CA VAL A 168 0.36 12.18 -13.51
C VAL A 168 0.08 10.73 -13.19
N LEU A 169 -1.20 10.39 -13.09
CA LEU A 169 -1.70 9.07 -12.75
C LEU A 169 -2.34 8.39 -13.97
N ASP A 170 -2.02 7.12 -14.14
CA ASP A 170 -2.73 6.17 -14.98
C ASP A 170 -3.70 5.40 -14.08
N GLU A 171 -4.95 5.88 -14.02
CA GLU A 171 -5.99 5.29 -13.19
C GLU A 171 -6.62 4.07 -13.85
N VAL A 172 -6.87 3.04 -13.04
CA VAL A 172 -7.55 1.83 -13.53
C VAL A 172 -8.96 2.17 -14.00
N GLY A 173 -9.23 1.86 -15.27
CA GLY A 173 -10.54 2.04 -15.88
C GLY A 173 -10.82 3.43 -16.44
N LYS A 174 -9.83 4.33 -16.49
CA LYS A 174 -9.90 5.59 -17.26
C LYS A 174 -9.06 5.48 -18.53
N GLU A 175 -9.56 6.04 -19.63
CA GLU A 175 -8.81 6.11 -20.90
C GLU A 175 -7.77 7.25 -20.90
N GLN A 176 -8.01 8.28 -20.09
CA GLN A 176 -7.17 9.46 -20.00
C GLN A 176 -6.40 9.46 -18.68
N PHE A 177 -5.17 9.97 -18.74
CA PHE A 177 -4.38 10.22 -17.55
C PHE A 177 -5.00 11.35 -16.74
N THR A 178 -4.94 11.21 -15.41
CA THR A 178 -5.33 12.26 -14.48
C THR A 178 -4.10 12.98 -14.00
N ARG A 179 -4.10 14.30 -14.10
CA ARG A 179 -2.97 15.13 -13.74
C ARG A 179 -3.29 15.93 -12.48
N LEU A 180 -2.46 15.73 -11.48
CA LEU A 180 -2.53 16.43 -10.19
C LEU A 180 -1.41 17.45 -10.13
N ILE A 181 -1.75 18.71 -9.90
CA ILE A 181 -0.78 19.79 -9.73
C ILE A 181 -0.95 20.36 -8.32
N PHE A 182 -0.12 19.91 -7.40
CA PHE A 182 -0.07 20.41 -6.03
C PHE A 182 0.60 21.79 -6.02
N GLN A 183 -0.09 22.76 -5.42
CA GLN A 183 0.34 24.16 -5.40
C GLN A 183 0.89 24.54 -4.04
N ASN A 184 1.81 25.51 -4.06
CA ASN A 184 2.44 26.07 -2.87
C ASN A 184 3.05 24.97 -1.97
N VAL A 185 3.83 24.03 -2.50
CA VAL A 185 4.29 22.88 -1.69
C VAL A 185 5.30 23.34 -0.62
N LYS A 186 4.96 23.14 0.66
CA LYS A 186 5.81 23.50 1.82
C LYS A 186 6.80 22.41 2.18
N SER A 187 6.39 21.17 2.01
CA SER A 187 7.19 20.00 2.33
C SER A 187 6.93 18.93 1.31
N LEU A 188 7.99 18.26 0.88
CA LEU A 188 7.95 17.09 0.03
C LEU A 188 8.96 16.09 0.57
N ARG A 189 8.50 14.90 0.92
CA ARG A 189 9.31 13.77 1.34
C ARG A 189 9.05 12.62 0.38
N VAL A 190 10.14 12.11 -0.18
CA VAL A 190 10.11 10.97 -1.07
C VAL A 190 11.17 10.01 -0.56
N GLU A 191 10.76 8.83 -0.14
CA GLU A 191 11.70 7.84 0.41
C GLU A 191 12.63 7.29 -0.68
N LYS A 192 12.09 7.06 -1.89
CA LYS A 192 12.83 6.52 -3.04
C LYS A 192 12.48 7.24 -4.35
N PRO A 193 13.08 8.41 -4.62
CA PRO A 193 12.78 9.21 -5.82
C PRO A 193 12.95 8.44 -7.13
N GLU A 194 13.94 7.55 -7.19
CA GLU A 194 14.26 6.73 -8.35
C GLU A 194 13.20 5.67 -8.68
N LEU A 195 12.32 5.33 -7.73
CA LEU A 195 11.27 4.33 -7.90
C LEU A 195 9.89 4.94 -8.13
N LEU A 196 9.70 6.25 -7.94
CA LEU A 196 8.38 6.88 -8.02
C LEU A 196 7.68 6.62 -9.36
N GLN A 197 8.38 6.85 -10.46
CA GLN A 197 7.81 6.65 -11.78
C GLN A 197 7.64 5.14 -12.07
N GLY A 198 6.42 4.75 -12.41
CA GLY A 198 6.00 3.38 -12.59
C GLY A 198 5.50 2.69 -11.31
N SER A 199 5.61 3.34 -10.15
CA SER A 199 5.05 2.80 -8.91
C SER A 199 3.53 2.79 -8.94
N MET A 200 2.96 1.73 -8.37
CA MET A 200 1.53 1.58 -8.15
C MET A 200 1.14 2.20 -6.81
N CYS A 201 0.04 2.92 -6.81
CA CYS A 201 -0.57 3.49 -5.61
C CYS A 201 -1.37 2.42 -4.88
N LEU A 202 -0.97 2.16 -3.63
CA LEU A 202 -1.63 1.17 -2.77
C LEU A 202 -2.69 1.84 -1.90
N TYR A 203 -2.31 2.90 -1.19
CA TYR A 203 -3.20 3.68 -0.34
C TYR A 203 -2.82 5.14 -0.32
N GLU A 204 -3.84 5.99 -0.33
CA GLU A 204 -3.76 7.41 -0.10
C GLU A 204 -4.24 7.78 1.30
N GLU A 205 -3.57 8.76 1.90
CA GLU A 205 -4.00 9.40 3.14
C GLU A 205 -4.03 10.91 2.94
N ILE A 206 -5.15 11.54 3.28
CA ILE A 206 -5.32 13.00 3.28
C ILE A 206 -5.59 13.43 4.73
N ASP A 207 -4.79 14.36 5.23
CA ASP A 207 -5.00 14.94 6.55
C ASP A 207 -4.92 16.47 6.52
N TRP A 208 -5.58 17.11 7.49
CA TRP A 208 -5.52 18.54 7.70
C TRP A 208 -4.39 18.86 8.69
N THR A 209 -3.50 19.80 8.31
CA THR A 209 -2.36 20.21 9.14
C THR A 209 -2.63 21.52 9.85
N GLU A 210 -2.85 22.58 9.08
CA GLU A 210 -3.12 23.93 9.58
C GLU A 210 -4.04 24.69 8.59
N PRO A 211 -4.59 25.86 8.95
CA PRO A 211 -5.51 26.57 8.06
C PRO A 211 -4.93 26.79 6.66
N HIS A 212 -5.67 26.36 5.62
CA HIS A 212 -5.27 26.39 4.20
C HIS A 212 -4.22 25.37 3.77
N TRP A 213 -3.85 24.41 4.63
CA TRP A 213 -2.83 23.41 4.32
C TRP A 213 -3.36 22.01 4.60
N PHE A 214 -2.95 21.07 3.75
CA PHE A 214 -3.24 19.66 3.92
C PHE A 214 -1.99 18.84 3.65
N GLU A 215 -1.91 17.70 4.30
CA GLU A 215 -0.93 16.67 4.01
C GLU A 215 -1.56 15.61 3.14
N PHE A 216 -0.81 15.19 2.12
CA PHE A 216 -1.14 14.10 1.24
C PHE A 216 -0.04 13.07 1.29
N ARG A 217 -0.38 11.82 1.57
CA ARG A 217 0.55 10.69 1.61
C ARG A 217 0.10 9.60 0.66
N LEU A 218 1.07 8.93 0.06
CA LEU A 218 0.87 7.72 -0.73
C LEU A 218 1.78 6.62 -0.22
N LEU A 219 1.20 5.45 0.05
CA LEU A 219 1.91 4.19 0.10
C LEU A 219 1.98 3.63 -1.33
N LEU A 220 3.21 3.34 -1.78
CA LEU A 220 3.50 2.99 -3.15
C LEU A 220 4.20 1.64 -3.23
N GLU A 221 4.00 0.92 -4.33
CA GLU A 221 4.70 -0.32 -4.67
C GLU A 221 5.41 -0.17 -6.02
N ALA A 222 6.74 -0.26 -5.98
CA ALA A 222 7.57 -0.59 -7.12
C ALA A 222 7.78 -2.13 -7.17
N PRO A 223 8.30 -2.70 -8.26
CA PRO A 223 8.51 -4.15 -8.36
C PRO A 223 9.27 -4.73 -7.15
N ARG A 224 8.53 -5.40 -6.26
CA ARG A 224 9.00 -6.04 -5.01
C ARG A 224 9.52 -5.10 -3.93
N GLU A 225 9.18 -3.81 -3.98
CA GLU A 225 9.62 -2.85 -2.97
C GLU A 225 8.56 -1.77 -2.72
N MET A 226 8.21 -1.57 -1.45
CA MET A 226 7.33 -0.47 -1.06
C MET A 226 8.11 0.74 -0.58
N HIS A 227 7.61 1.91 -0.95
CA HIS A 227 8.13 3.20 -0.52
C HIS A 227 6.98 4.19 -0.33
N GLU A 228 7.31 5.36 0.17
CA GLU A 228 6.32 6.36 0.53
C GLU A 228 6.67 7.73 -0.06
N LEU A 229 5.59 8.42 -0.39
CA LEU A 229 5.59 9.82 -0.77
C LEU A 229 4.70 10.56 0.23
N SER A 230 5.18 11.69 0.77
CA SER A 230 4.32 12.64 1.46
C SER A 230 4.61 14.07 1.04
N LEU A 231 3.59 14.90 0.99
CA LEU A 231 3.73 16.32 0.73
C LEU A 231 2.71 17.13 1.53
N VAL A 232 3.08 18.37 1.83
CA VAL A 232 2.18 19.36 2.44
C VAL A 232 1.97 20.49 1.44
N ALA A 233 0.72 20.70 1.03
CA ALA A 233 0.35 21.64 -0.03
C ALA A 233 -0.77 22.58 0.41
N GLY A 234 -0.83 23.74 -0.24
CA GLY A 234 -1.87 24.75 -0.02
C GLY A 234 -3.09 24.58 -0.92
N GLY A 235 -2.96 23.77 -1.96
CA GLY A 235 -4.01 23.48 -2.93
C GLY A 235 -3.57 22.42 -3.96
N VAL A 236 -4.50 21.99 -4.79
CA VAL A 236 -4.27 21.01 -5.85
C VAL A 236 -5.24 21.21 -7.01
N ASN A 237 -4.73 21.26 -8.24
CA ASN A 237 -5.58 21.19 -9.43
C ASN A 237 -5.64 19.75 -9.93
N ILE A 238 -6.84 19.31 -10.31
CA ILE A 238 -7.08 18.02 -10.97
C ILE A 238 -7.47 18.32 -12.41
N GLU A 239 -6.65 17.86 -13.35
CA GLU A 239 -6.79 18.04 -14.81
C GLU A 239 -6.96 16.69 -15.52
#